data_AF-A0A6G6GJK7-F1
#
_entry.id   AF-A0A6G6GJK7-F1
#
_cell.length_a   1.000
_cell.length_b   1.000
_cell.length_c   1.000
_cell.angle_alpha   90.00
_cell.angle_beta   90.00
_cell.angle_gamma   90.00
#
_symmetry.space_group_name_H-M   'P 1'
#
loop_
_entity.id
_entity.type
_entity.pdbx_description
1 polymer ?
#
loop_
_entity_poly.entity_id
_entity_poly.type
_entity_poly.pdbx_seq_one_letter_code
_entity_poly.pdbx_strand_id
1 'polypeptide(L)'
;MVIGILIALQINNWNEIQKGEMKATTILKEIRSDMYKDLELIEELKPYWGREIMYFKKVLPSFNPRKEITSFEGFDTISKISYSELFGYDMPFRSSTSAYDAMIADGNSDLIINDTLYSNIQRFYTFNAPTNENLFEILRQESSDLNYKYAHIIAYKPFKNISDLTDEYLIADLNIYFQSKNFYYWRTFVINQESLKDIIFQIDKELEQ
;
A
#
# COMPACT_ATOMS: atom_id res chain seq x y z
N MET A 1 -37.75 -47.63 5.96
CA MET A 1 -37.88 -46.19 6.22
C MET A 1 -36.54 -45.49 6.49
N VAL A 2 -35.57 -46.15 7.14
CA VAL A 2 -34.25 -45.56 7.51
C VAL A 2 -33.33 -45.26 6.32
N ILE A 3 -33.34 -46.10 5.28
CA ILE A 3 -32.49 -45.92 4.07
C ILE A 3 -32.82 -44.61 3.33
N GLY A 4 -34.11 -44.20 3.30
CA GLY A 4 -34.53 -42.95 2.64
C GLY A 4 -34.07 -41.69 3.37
N ILE A 5 -34.02 -41.71 4.70
CA ILE A 5 -33.55 -40.58 5.50
C ILE A 5 -32.04 -40.39 5.34
N LEU A 6 -31.27 -41.48 5.30
CA LEU A 6 -29.82 -41.43 5.13
C LEU A 6 -29.41 -40.93 3.73
N ILE A 7 -30.10 -41.35 2.66
CA ILE A 7 -29.85 -40.86 1.30
C ILE A 7 -30.21 -39.38 1.18
N ALA A 8 -31.32 -38.95 1.77
CA ALA A 8 -31.72 -37.54 1.78
C ALA A 8 -30.69 -36.65 2.51
N LEU A 9 -30.15 -37.12 3.64
CA LEU A 9 -29.07 -36.41 4.35
C LEU A 9 -27.78 -36.36 3.52
N GLN A 10 -27.41 -37.44 2.81
CA GLN A 10 -26.24 -37.46 1.94
C GLN A 10 -26.36 -36.49 0.77
N ILE A 11 -27.52 -36.44 0.10
CA ILE A 11 -27.80 -35.48 -0.99
C ILE A 11 -27.80 -34.05 -0.47
N ASN A 12 -28.39 -33.81 0.71
CA ASN A 12 -28.39 -32.49 1.32
C ASN A 12 -26.96 -32.03 1.66
N ASN A 13 -26.16 -32.90 2.27
CA ASN A 13 -24.76 -32.61 2.58
C ASN A 13 -23.94 -32.32 1.32
N TRP A 14 -24.14 -33.08 0.25
CA TRP A 14 -23.45 -32.83 -1.03
C TRP A 14 -23.85 -31.48 -1.64
N ASN A 15 -25.14 -31.14 -1.64
CA ASN A 15 -25.61 -29.83 -2.12
C ASN A 15 -25.05 -28.66 -1.29
N GLU A 16 -24.95 -28.82 0.03
CA GLU A 16 -24.36 -27.78 0.89
C GLU A 16 -22.85 -27.62 0.66
N ILE A 17 -22.11 -28.71 0.45
CA ILE A 17 -20.69 -28.66 0.07
C ILE A 17 -20.52 -27.92 -1.27
N GLN A 18 -21.30 -28.27 -2.28
CA GLN A 18 -21.24 -27.62 -3.60
C GLN A 18 -21.56 -26.12 -3.54
N LYS A 19 -22.55 -25.73 -2.73
CA LYS A 19 -22.84 -24.30 -2.49
C LYS A 19 -21.67 -23.60 -1.78
N GLY A 20 -21.05 -24.26 -0.80
CA GLY A 20 -19.87 -23.76 -0.10
C GLY A 20 -18.70 -23.51 -1.05
N GLU A 21 -18.37 -24.48 -1.90
CA GLU A 21 -17.30 -24.39 -2.91
C GLU A 21 -17.55 -23.26 -3.92
N MET A 22 -18.78 -23.13 -4.42
CA MET A 22 -19.16 -22.02 -5.31
C MET A 22 -19.02 -20.66 -4.61
N LYS A 23 -19.42 -20.56 -3.33
CA LYS A 23 -19.30 -19.31 -2.56
C LYS A 23 -17.84 -18.97 -2.26
N ALA A 24 -17.02 -19.95 -1.91
CA ALA A 24 -15.58 -19.80 -1.71
C ALA A 24 -14.89 -19.28 -3.00
N THR A 25 -15.25 -19.86 -4.15
CA THR A 25 -14.77 -19.42 -5.46
C THR A 25 -15.11 -17.96 -5.75
N THR A 26 -16.34 -17.54 -5.46
CA THR A 26 -16.76 -16.13 -5.63
C THR A 26 -15.97 -15.20 -4.71
N ILE A 27 -15.85 -15.55 -3.43
CA ILE A 27 -15.08 -14.77 -2.44
C ILE A 27 -13.63 -14.59 -2.89
N LEU A 28 -12.96 -15.67 -3.30
CA LEU A 28 -11.57 -15.62 -3.76
C LEU A 28 -11.40 -14.74 -5.01
N LYS A 29 -12.34 -14.79 -5.96
CA LYS A 29 -12.34 -13.93 -7.15
C LYS A 29 -12.50 -12.45 -6.80
N GLU A 30 -13.37 -12.14 -5.85
CA GLU A 30 -13.59 -10.76 -5.38
C GLU A 30 -12.38 -10.22 -4.62
N ILE A 31 -11.80 -11.01 -3.70
CA ILE A 31 -10.56 -10.66 -3.00
C ILE A 31 -9.42 -10.43 -3.99
N ARG A 32 -9.25 -11.32 -4.97
CA ARG A 32 -8.26 -11.17 -6.03
C ARG A 32 -8.47 -9.88 -6.82
N SER A 33 -9.72 -9.56 -7.16
CA SER A 33 -10.06 -8.32 -7.87
C SER A 33 -9.69 -7.08 -7.06
N ASP A 34 -9.94 -7.09 -5.75
CA ASP A 34 -9.56 -5.99 -4.86
C ASP A 34 -8.02 -5.85 -4.78
N MET A 35 -7.28 -6.95 -4.69
CA MET A 35 -5.82 -6.95 -4.70
C MET A 35 -5.21 -6.46 -6.02
N TYR A 36 -5.86 -6.70 -7.17
CA TYR A 36 -5.41 -6.14 -8.44
C TYR A 36 -5.60 -4.61 -8.51
N LYS A 37 -6.71 -4.08 -7.99
CA LYS A 37 -6.90 -2.62 -7.88
C LYS A 37 -5.81 -1.98 -7.01
N ASP A 38 -5.44 -2.64 -5.92
CA ASP A 38 -4.34 -2.20 -5.06
C ASP A 38 -3.00 -2.20 -5.79
N LEU A 39 -2.72 -3.21 -6.61
CA LEU A 39 -1.51 -3.23 -7.46
C LEU A 39 -1.50 -2.10 -8.48
N GLU A 40 -2.63 -1.83 -9.14
CA GLU A 40 -2.75 -0.71 -10.08
C GLU A 40 -2.49 0.63 -9.40
N LEU A 41 -3.05 0.84 -8.20
CA LEU A 41 -2.81 2.05 -7.41
C LEU A 41 -1.33 2.18 -6.98
N ILE A 42 -0.67 1.07 -6.63
CA ILE A 42 0.77 1.07 -6.34
C ILE A 42 1.55 1.54 -7.57
N GLU A 43 1.25 1.02 -8.76
CA GLU A 43 1.95 1.41 -10.00
C GLU A 43 1.74 2.89 -10.35
N GLU A 44 0.58 3.47 -10.02
CA GLU A 44 0.31 4.89 -10.18
C GLU A 44 1.09 5.76 -9.19
N LEU A 45 1.09 5.40 -7.90
CA LEU A 45 1.66 6.23 -6.83
C LEU A 45 3.18 6.10 -6.72
N LYS A 46 3.73 4.91 -6.95
CA LYS A 46 5.16 4.62 -6.79
C LYS A 46 6.08 5.59 -7.54
N PRO A 47 5.87 5.94 -8.83
CA PRO A 47 6.74 6.90 -9.51
C PRO A 47 6.64 8.33 -8.94
N TYR A 48 5.46 8.75 -8.48
CA TYR A 48 5.25 10.06 -7.87
C TYR A 48 6.05 10.20 -6.57
N TRP A 49 5.86 9.25 -5.64
CA TRP A 49 6.57 9.25 -4.37
C TRP A 49 8.09 9.06 -4.53
N GLY A 50 8.49 8.19 -5.46
CA GLY A 50 9.90 7.96 -5.78
C GLY A 50 10.58 9.23 -6.30
N ARG A 51 9.88 10.04 -7.10
CA ARG A 51 10.39 11.31 -7.60
C ARG A 51 10.69 12.28 -6.47
N GLU A 52 9.77 12.50 -5.54
CA GLU A 52 9.95 13.45 -4.44
C GLU A 52 11.10 13.04 -3.51
N ILE A 53 11.17 11.74 -3.17
CA ILE A 53 12.27 11.20 -2.37
C ILE A 53 13.61 11.37 -3.10
N MET A 54 13.64 11.09 -4.41
CA MET A 54 14.85 11.26 -5.21
C MET A 54 15.20 12.74 -5.37
N TYR A 55 14.22 13.65 -5.50
CA TYR A 55 14.42 15.08 -5.56
C TYR A 55 15.16 15.59 -4.32
N PHE A 56 14.80 15.11 -3.13
CA PHE A 56 15.47 15.50 -1.90
C PHE A 56 16.97 15.16 -1.88
N LYS A 57 17.42 14.14 -2.63
CA LYS A 57 18.86 13.87 -2.83
C LYS A 57 19.61 15.02 -3.50
N LYS A 58 18.95 15.86 -4.30
CA LYS A 58 19.56 17.08 -4.85
C LYS A 58 19.74 18.15 -3.78
N VAL A 59 18.80 18.25 -2.85
CA VAL A 59 18.87 19.17 -1.70
C VAL A 59 19.93 18.73 -0.71
N LEU A 60 19.97 17.44 -0.37
CA LEU A 60 20.92 16.85 0.55
C LEU A 60 21.65 15.66 -0.10
N PRO A 61 22.83 15.86 -0.71
CA PRO A 61 23.55 14.80 -1.41
C PRO A 61 23.91 13.57 -0.58
N SER A 62 23.99 13.71 0.75
CA SER A 62 24.23 12.62 1.70
C SER A 62 22.97 11.79 1.99
N PHE A 63 21.78 12.26 1.60
CA PHE A 63 20.55 11.48 1.70
C PHE A 63 20.61 10.26 0.78
N ASN A 64 20.19 9.10 1.30
CA ASN A 64 20.24 7.84 0.58
C ASN A 64 18.83 7.27 0.35
N PRO A 65 18.23 7.50 -0.83
CA PRO A 65 16.99 6.86 -1.22
C PRO A 65 17.11 5.33 -1.20
N ARG A 66 15.98 4.65 -1.04
CA ARG A 66 15.88 3.20 -1.21
C ARG A 66 16.33 2.79 -2.61
N LYS A 67 16.94 1.60 -2.73
CA LYS A 67 17.53 1.10 -3.98
C LYS A 67 16.50 0.92 -5.11
N GLU A 68 15.23 0.72 -4.74
CA GLU A 68 14.10 0.58 -5.65
C GLU A 68 13.68 1.93 -6.27
N ILE A 69 14.11 3.05 -5.68
CA ILE A 69 13.87 4.40 -6.19
C ILE A 69 14.99 4.74 -7.18
N THR A 70 14.64 4.76 -8.47
CA THR A 70 15.56 5.13 -9.54
C THR A 70 15.52 6.63 -9.82
N SER A 71 16.57 7.16 -10.47
CA SER A 71 16.49 8.49 -11.06
C SER A 71 15.42 8.55 -12.14
N PHE A 72 14.98 9.77 -12.45
CA PHE A 72 13.98 10.05 -13.48
C PHE A 72 14.55 11.02 -14.53
N GLU A 73 13.86 11.13 -15.66
CA GLU A 73 14.29 12.02 -16.75
C GLU A 73 14.44 13.47 -16.26
N GLY A 74 15.55 14.10 -16.62
CA GLY A 74 15.85 15.47 -16.20
C GLY A 74 16.34 15.60 -14.75
N PHE A 75 16.47 14.51 -13.98
CA PHE A 75 16.97 14.57 -12.61
C PHE A 75 18.30 15.32 -12.52
N ASP A 76 19.26 15.03 -13.40
CA ASP A 76 20.60 15.64 -13.33
C ASP A 76 20.66 17.12 -13.66
N THR A 77 19.64 17.66 -14.34
CA THR A 77 19.58 19.07 -14.73
C THR A 77 18.79 19.93 -13.75
N ILE A 78 18.22 19.34 -12.69
CA ILE A 78 17.49 20.07 -11.65
C ILE A 78 18.45 20.96 -10.86
N SER A 79 18.24 22.26 -10.96
CA SER A 79 18.95 23.30 -10.20
C SER A 79 18.02 24.22 -9.42
N LYS A 80 16.76 24.34 -9.84
CA LYS A 80 15.74 25.16 -9.19
C LYS A 80 15.11 24.43 -8.00
N ILE A 81 14.79 25.19 -6.95
CA ILE A 81 14.05 24.62 -5.82
C ILE A 81 12.59 24.37 -6.23
N SER A 82 12.03 23.26 -5.75
CA SER A 82 10.63 22.89 -5.94
C SER A 82 9.97 22.79 -4.56
N TYR A 83 9.22 23.83 -4.19
CA TYR A 83 8.50 23.84 -2.91
C TYR A 83 7.41 22.78 -2.85
N SER A 84 6.81 22.40 -3.98
CA SER A 84 5.82 21.31 -4.01
C SER A 84 6.45 19.96 -3.74
N GLU A 85 7.68 19.71 -4.20
CA GLU A 85 8.37 18.45 -3.92
C GLU A 85 8.83 18.38 -2.45
N LEU A 86 9.11 19.53 -1.81
CA LEU A 86 9.57 19.59 -0.42
C LEU A 86 8.45 19.66 0.63
N PHE A 87 7.33 20.28 0.29
CA PHE A 87 6.24 20.61 1.23
C PHE A 87 4.85 20.16 0.76
N GLY A 88 4.77 19.48 -0.39
CA GLY A 88 3.53 18.96 -0.92
C GLY A 88 2.91 17.89 -0.02
N TYR A 89 1.58 17.81 -0.03
CA TYR A 89 0.88 16.69 0.58
C TYR A 89 0.84 15.51 -0.38
N ASP A 90 1.12 14.34 0.16
CA ASP A 90 1.12 13.10 -0.58
C ASP A 90 -0.27 12.51 -0.74
N MET A 91 -0.50 11.82 -1.86
CA MET A 91 -1.70 11.01 -2.04
C MET A 91 -1.58 9.70 -1.25
N PRO A 92 -2.59 9.34 -0.44
CA PRO A 92 -2.58 8.11 0.35
C PRO A 92 -2.64 6.86 -0.53
N PHE A 93 -2.02 5.78 -0.06
CA PHE A 93 -2.36 4.42 -0.50
C PHE A 93 -3.41 3.85 0.47
N ARG A 94 -4.56 3.44 -0.05
CA ARG A 94 -5.63 2.79 0.73
C ARG A 94 -5.99 1.48 0.07
N SER A 95 -5.88 0.39 0.81
CA SER A 95 -6.22 -0.94 0.29
C SER A 95 -7.73 -1.10 0.10
N SER A 96 -8.09 -1.83 -0.94
CA SER A 96 -9.46 -2.27 -1.23
C SER A 96 -9.81 -3.44 -0.33
N THR A 97 -10.66 -3.22 0.69
CA THR A 97 -10.99 -4.24 1.70
C THR A 97 -12.37 -4.87 1.53
N SER A 98 -13.15 -4.41 0.54
CA SER A 98 -14.59 -4.68 0.45
C SER A 98 -14.95 -6.17 0.43
N ALA A 99 -14.23 -6.97 -0.36
CA ALA A 99 -14.49 -8.41 -0.46
C ALA A 99 -14.14 -9.15 0.83
N TYR A 100 -13.02 -8.79 1.46
CA TYR A 100 -12.58 -9.39 2.72
C TYR A 100 -13.54 -9.05 3.87
N ASP A 101 -13.94 -7.78 3.98
CA ASP A 101 -14.86 -7.31 5.01
C ASP A 101 -16.23 -7.98 4.88
N ALA A 102 -16.74 -8.12 3.64
CA ALA A 102 -17.99 -8.84 3.37
C ALA A 102 -17.89 -10.33 3.76
N MET A 103 -16.79 -11.00 3.41
CA MET A 103 -16.54 -12.40 3.80
C MET A 103 -16.60 -12.57 5.33
N ILE A 104 -15.95 -11.68 6.09
CA ILE A 104 -15.95 -11.72 7.55
C ILE A 104 -17.34 -11.42 8.12
N ALA A 105 -18.02 -10.39 7.61
CA ALA A 105 -19.36 -10.00 8.07
C ALA A 105 -20.41 -11.10 7.87
N ASP A 106 -20.29 -11.85 6.79
CA ASP A 106 -21.16 -12.98 6.47
C ASP A 106 -20.82 -14.28 7.25
N GLY A 107 -19.73 -14.30 8.02
CA GLY A 107 -19.27 -15.50 8.73
C GLY A 107 -18.73 -16.60 7.81
N ASN A 108 -18.17 -16.23 6.66
CA ASN A 108 -17.70 -17.17 5.64
C ASN A 108 -16.20 -17.53 5.75
N SER A 109 -15.56 -17.26 6.89
CA SER A 109 -14.12 -17.55 7.08
C SER A 109 -13.76 -19.00 6.76
N ASP A 110 -14.64 -19.91 7.16
CA ASP A 110 -14.40 -21.35 7.12
C ASP A 110 -14.58 -21.93 5.70
N LEU A 111 -14.98 -21.10 4.72
CA LEU A 111 -15.16 -21.52 3.33
C LEU A 111 -13.84 -21.57 2.54
N ILE A 112 -12.80 -20.86 2.99
CA ILE A 112 -11.46 -20.95 2.39
C ILE A 112 -10.70 -22.07 3.11
N ILE A 113 -10.77 -23.28 2.56
CA ILE A 113 -10.24 -24.50 3.18
C ILE A 113 -8.70 -24.52 3.20
N ASN A 114 -8.05 -23.84 2.25
CA ASN A 114 -6.60 -23.73 2.22
C ASN A 114 -6.11 -22.79 3.34
N ASP A 115 -5.78 -23.37 4.50
CA ASP A 115 -5.33 -22.64 5.70
C ASP A 115 -4.15 -21.70 5.43
N THR A 116 -3.22 -22.07 4.54
CA THR A 116 -2.06 -21.25 4.22
C THR A 116 -2.47 -20.00 3.45
N LEU A 117 -3.30 -20.17 2.41
CA LEU A 117 -3.86 -19.06 1.65
C LEU A 117 -4.71 -18.16 2.54
N TYR A 118 -5.60 -18.74 3.33
CA TYR A 118 -6.46 -18.00 4.24
C TYR A 118 -5.66 -17.17 5.25
N SER A 119 -4.65 -17.76 5.88
CA SER A 119 -3.75 -17.07 6.82
C SER A 119 -3.01 -15.91 6.17
N ASN A 120 -2.57 -16.06 4.92
CA ASN A 120 -1.90 -14.99 4.17
C ASN A 120 -2.86 -13.85 3.81
N ILE A 121 -4.09 -14.15 3.35
CA ILE A 121 -5.16 -13.18 3.12
C ILE A 121 -5.46 -12.42 4.43
N GLN A 122 -5.68 -13.15 5.52
CA GLN A 122 -5.98 -12.55 6.82
C GLN A 122 -4.85 -11.63 7.28
N ARG A 123 -3.59 -12.09 7.25
CA ARG A 123 -2.43 -11.28 7.62
C ARG A 123 -2.33 -10.00 6.79
N PHE A 124 -2.66 -10.06 5.51
CA PHE A 124 -2.67 -8.87 4.67
C PHE A 124 -3.68 -7.84 5.18
N TYR A 125 -4.95 -8.25 5.33
CA TYR A 125 -6.03 -7.32 5.68
C TYR A 125 -6.05 -6.90 7.16
N THR A 126 -5.62 -7.75 8.08
CA THR A 126 -5.67 -7.43 9.52
C THR A 126 -4.38 -6.78 10.03
N PHE A 127 -3.29 -6.87 9.29
CA PHE A 127 -2.00 -6.34 9.73
C PHE A 127 -1.33 -5.45 8.68
N ASN A 128 -1.10 -5.93 7.45
CA ASN A 128 -0.36 -5.15 6.47
C ASN A 128 -1.08 -3.87 6.04
N ALA A 129 -2.35 -3.97 5.62
CA ALA A 129 -3.13 -2.83 5.17
C ALA A 129 -3.32 -1.76 6.28
N PRO A 130 -3.76 -2.10 7.50
CA PRO A 130 -3.88 -1.13 8.60
C PRO A 130 -2.54 -0.51 9.00
N THR A 131 -1.44 -1.28 8.94
CA THR A 131 -0.11 -0.72 9.23
C THR A 131 0.29 0.33 8.20
N ASN A 132 0.01 0.11 6.91
CA ASN A 132 0.31 1.10 5.87
C ASN A 132 -0.53 2.36 6.06
N GLU A 133 -1.83 2.24 6.37
CA GLU A 133 -2.68 3.40 6.63
C GLU A 133 -2.17 4.20 7.85
N ASN A 134 -1.85 3.52 8.95
CA ASN A 134 -1.29 4.19 10.14
C ASN A 134 0.03 4.91 9.86
N LEU A 135 0.93 4.31 9.07
CA LEU A 135 2.19 4.96 8.70
C LEU A 135 1.97 6.18 7.80
N PHE A 136 0.99 6.12 6.90
CA PHE A 136 0.61 7.28 6.10
C PHE A 136 0.07 8.42 6.99
N GLU A 137 -0.76 8.09 7.97
CA GLU A 137 -1.31 9.08 8.91
C GLU A 137 -0.21 9.78 9.73
N ILE A 138 0.79 9.02 10.19
CA ILE A 138 1.98 9.59 10.84
C ILE A 138 2.72 10.55 9.89
N LEU A 139 3.00 10.11 8.66
CA LEU A 139 3.70 10.92 7.67
C LEU A 139 2.92 12.20 7.31
N ARG A 140 1.59 12.10 7.21
CA ARG A 140 0.70 13.24 6.95
C ARG A 140 0.77 14.25 8.08
N GLN A 141 0.82 13.79 9.33
CA GLN A 141 1.01 14.66 10.48
C GLN A 141 2.38 15.34 10.45
N GLU A 142 3.46 14.60 10.19
CA GLU A 142 4.82 15.16 10.04
C GLU A 142 4.88 16.24 8.96
N SER A 143 4.27 15.98 7.79
CA SER A 143 4.16 16.96 6.70
C SER A 143 3.38 18.22 7.14
N SER A 144 2.28 18.05 7.87
CA SER A 144 1.49 19.17 8.39
C SER A 144 2.26 20.01 9.40
N ASP A 145 2.98 19.37 10.32
CA ASP A 145 3.80 20.05 11.34
C ASP A 145 4.96 20.82 10.68
N LEU A 146 5.61 20.21 9.69
CA LEU A 146 6.65 20.84 8.88
C LEU A 146 6.10 22.07 8.14
N ASN A 147 4.95 21.94 7.48
CA ASN A 147 4.31 23.01 6.74
C ASN A 147 3.91 24.17 7.64
N TYR A 148 3.44 23.89 8.86
CA TYR A 148 3.13 24.93 9.84
C TYR A 148 4.41 25.63 10.33
N LYS A 149 5.43 24.86 10.71
CA LYS A 149 6.72 25.38 11.19
C LYS A 149 7.39 26.30 10.17
N TYR A 150 7.35 25.92 8.90
CA TYR A 150 8.01 26.63 7.80
C TYR A 150 7.03 27.40 6.90
N ALA A 151 5.86 27.77 7.41
CA ALA A 151 4.83 28.49 6.64
C ALA A 151 5.35 29.77 5.95
N HIS A 152 6.26 30.50 6.61
CA HIS A 152 6.89 31.69 6.04
C HIS A 152 7.78 31.36 4.83
N ILE A 153 8.53 30.26 4.87
CA ILE A 153 9.37 29.79 3.75
C ILE A 153 8.48 29.39 2.58
N ILE A 154 7.38 28.66 2.84
CA ILE A 154 6.41 28.25 1.82
C ILE A 154 5.73 29.46 1.18
N ALA A 155 5.34 30.46 1.98
CA ALA A 155 4.63 31.64 1.51
C ALA A 155 5.53 32.58 0.69
N TYR A 156 6.73 32.88 1.17
CA TYR A 156 7.61 33.87 0.56
C TYR A 156 8.59 33.29 -0.46
N LYS A 157 8.79 31.97 -0.45
CA LYS A 157 9.67 31.24 -1.36
C LYS A 157 11.05 31.92 -1.51
N PRO A 158 11.79 32.12 -0.40
CA PRO A 158 13.02 32.92 -0.41
C PRO A 158 14.15 32.30 -1.23
N PHE A 159 14.19 30.97 -1.36
CA PHE A 159 15.17 30.24 -2.16
C PHE A 159 14.67 30.11 -3.60
N LYS A 160 15.56 30.31 -4.59
CA LYS A 160 15.24 30.16 -6.02
C LYS A 160 15.91 28.90 -6.60
N ASN A 161 17.13 28.65 -6.18
CA ASN A 161 17.93 27.48 -6.56
C ASN A 161 18.15 26.59 -5.35
N ILE A 162 18.42 25.30 -5.62
CA ILE A 162 18.75 24.33 -4.57
C ILE A 162 20.01 24.77 -3.80
N SER A 163 20.98 25.36 -4.49
CA SER A 163 22.21 25.91 -3.88
C SER A 163 21.95 27.06 -2.89
N ASP A 164 20.78 27.70 -2.97
CA ASP A 164 20.43 28.83 -2.09
C ASP A 164 19.89 28.33 -0.74
N LEU A 165 19.43 27.08 -0.67
CA LEU A 165 18.90 26.47 0.54
C LEU A 165 20.06 26.06 1.46
N THR A 166 20.43 26.96 2.37
CA THR A 166 21.53 26.78 3.33
C THR A 166 21.07 26.79 4.79
N ASP A 167 19.77 26.88 5.03
CA ASP A 167 19.19 26.81 6.39
C ASP A 167 19.32 25.39 6.95
N GLU A 168 20.25 25.21 7.88
CA GLU A 168 20.57 23.91 8.47
C GLU A 168 19.41 23.29 9.25
N TYR A 169 18.57 24.10 9.90
CA TYR A 169 17.41 23.59 10.64
C TYR A 169 16.34 23.09 9.70
N LEU A 170 16.05 23.84 8.64
CA LEU A 170 15.12 23.39 7.60
C LEU A 170 15.61 22.10 6.93
N ILE A 171 16.89 22.02 6.57
CA ILE A 171 17.47 20.82 5.96
C ILE A 171 17.38 19.62 6.91
N ALA A 172 17.65 19.80 8.20
CA ALA A 172 17.57 18.73 9.19
C ALA A 172 16.14 18.19 9.35
N ASP A 173 15.16 19.08 9.45
CA ASP A 173 13.75 18.70 9.56
C ASP A 173 13.22 18.02 8.28
N LEU A 174 13.54 18.57 7.10
CA LEU A 174 13.25 17.94 5.82
C LEU A 174 13.89 16.55 5.76
N ASN A 175 15.13 16.40 6.20
CA ASN A 175 15.79 15.09 6.19
C ASN A 175 15.03 14.07 7.02
N ILE A 176 14.55 14.40 8.21
CA ILE A 176 13.74 13.50 9.03
C ILE A 176 12.46 13.10 8.29
N TYR A 177 11.71 14.08 7.77
CA TYR A 177 10.49 13.84 7.00
C TYR A 177 10.73 12.95 5.77
N PHE A 178 11.79 13.21 4.99
CA PHE A 178 12.13 12.39 3.83
C PHE A 178 12.64 10.99 4.20
N GLN A 179 13.25 10.79 5.38
CA GLN A 179 13.55 9.45 5.88
C GLN A 179 12.27 8.67 6.20
N SER A 180 11.28 9.30 6.85
CA SER A 180 9.96 8.71 7.08
C SER A 180 9.27 8.36 5.75
N LYS A 181 9.30 9.27 4.78
CA LYS A 181 8.77 9.07 3.43
C LYS A 181 9.46 7.90 2.70
N ASN A 182 10.78 7.80 2.81
CA ASN A 182 11.59 6.73 2.24
C ASN A 182 11.30 5.35 2.90
N PHE A 183 11.01 5.33 4.20
CA PHE A 183 10.56 4.12 4.89
C PHE A 183 9.15 3.70 4.46
N TYR A 184 8.21 4.64 4.42
CA TYR A 184 6.84 4.39 3.95
C TYR A 184 6.85 3.86 2.51
N TYR A 185 7.62 4.48 1.62
CA TYR A 185 7.77 4.04 0.23
C TYR A 185 8.15 2.56 0.15
N TRP A 186 9.19 2.17 0.88
CA TRP A 186 9.69 0.80 0.85
C TRP A 186 8.65 -0.18 1.39
N ARG A 187 8.03 0.13 2.52
CA ARG A 187 7.03 -0.77 3.09
C ARG A 187 5.80 -0.91 2.19
N THR A 188 5.28 0.21 1.69
CA THR A 188 4.01 0.25 0.96
C THR A 188 4.16 -0.12 -0.51
N PHE A 189 5.17 0.38 -1.22
CA PHE A 189 5.29 0.18 -2.67
C PHE A 189 6.27 -0.93 -3.08
N VAL A 190 6.97 -1.53 -2.12
CA VAL A 190 7.85 -2.68 -2.37
C VAL A 190 7.32 -3.90 -1.63
N ILE A 191 7.33 -3.88 -0.30
CA ILE A 191 6.95 -5.06 0.51
C ILE A 191 5.46 -5.41 0.35
N ASN A 192 4.57 -4.42 0.40
CA ASN A 192 3.14 -4.69 0.19
C ASN A 192 2.85 -5.19 -1.23
N GLN A 193 3.57 -4.66 -2.22
CA GLN A 193 3.42 -5.07 -3.62
C GLN A 193 3.80 -6.54 -3.82
N GLU A 194 4.90 -6.99 -3.22
CA GLU A 194 5.32 -8.39 -3.21
C GLU A 194 4.27 -9.26 -2.52
N SER A 195 3.81 -8.86 -1.33
CA SER A 195 2.76 -9.59 -0.59
C SER A 195 1.48 -9.74 -1.41
N LEU A 196 1.05 -8.71 -2.13
CA LEU A 196 -0.13 -8.76 -3.01
C LEU A 196 0.07 -9.77 -4.14
N LYS A 197 1.20 -9.71 -4.84
CA LYS A 197 1.53 -10.63 -5.94
C LYS A 197 1.55 -12.09 -5.47
N ASP A 198 2.15 -12.34 -4.31
CA ASP A 198 2.24 -13.69 -3.74
C ASP A 198 0.87 -14.26 -3.36
N ILE A 199 -0.03 -13.43 -2.82
CA ILE A 199 -1.38 -13.87 -2.44
C ILE A 199 -2.23 -14.08 -3.70
N ILE A 200 -2.18 -13.17 -4.67
CA ILE A 200 -2.87 -13.33 -5.96
C ILE A 200 -2.46 -14.64 -6.63
N PHE A 201 -1.16 -14.94 -6.67
CA PHE A 201 -0.66 -16.20 -7.23
C PHE A 201 -1.22 -17.44 -6.51
N GLN A 202 -1.32 -17.40 -5.17
CA GLN A 202 -1.94 -18.48 -4.40
C GLN A 202 -3.44 -18.61 -4.70
N ILE A 203 -4.17 -17.50 -4.85
CA ILE A 203 -5.58 -17.50 -5.23
C ILE A 203 -5.77 -18.11 -6.62
N ASP A 204 -4.94 -17.72 -7.59
CA ASP A 204 -5.04 -18.24 -8.96
C ASP A 204 -4.83 -19.76 -9.00
N LYS A 205 -3.85 -20.26 -8.25
CA LYS A 205 -3.62 -21.70 -8.10
C LYS A 205 -4.79 -22.43 -7.43
N GLU A 206 -5.47 -21.80 -6.46
CA GLU A 206 -6.64 -22.39 -5.80
C GLU A 206 -7.85 -22.44 -6.74
N LEU A 207 -8.01 -21.43 -7.60
CA LEU A 207 -9.12 -21.33 -8.55
C LEU A 207 -8.97 -22.24 -9.79
N GLU A 208 -7.78 -22.78 -10.05
CA GLU A 208 -7.49 -23.73 -11.13
C GLU A 208 -7.73 -25.20 -10.75
N GLN A 209 -7.92 -25.50 -9.45
CA GLN A 209 -8.19 -26.85 -8.93
C GLN A 209 -9.65 -27.24 -9.04
#